data_AF-A5K694-F1
#
_entry.id   AF-A5K694-F1
#
_cell.length_a   1.000
_cell.length_b   1.000
_cell.length_c   1.000
_cell.angle_alpha   90.00
_cell.angle_beta   90.00
_cell.angle_gamma   90.00
#
_symmetry.space_group_name_H-M   'P 1'
#
loop_
_entity.id
_entity.type
_entity.pdbx_description
1 polymer ?
#
loop_
_entity_poly.entity_id
_entity_poly.type
_entity_poly.pdbx_seq_one_letter_code
_entity_poly.pdbx_strand_id
1 'polypeptide(L)'
;MLFFLFCNYQDERIVFDYLSAHKFDKALKEDVQDNRYSTYYNGISALNKIFPWIGDLSKKLSRNISFVHDSYIPGDEFNKKRCYDLNFWLHDQVYKNLQSSKKSTEYLGGIVDKLQSVWQDIVDKEFQGRVFTCLPDKKLLLNMQFLQEIKDLFDFFQDYSEIKGEIIAKPLEACLKYVDYLRQKLPIYYTWRDSCVKEEYTCKRYIDDYMR
;
A
#
# COMPACT_ATOMS: atom_id res chain seq x y z
N MET A 1 24.90 19.03 -15.70
CA MET A 1 23.93 18.57 -14.70
C MET A 1 23.66 17.10 -14.96
N LEU A 2 24.60 16.25 -14.55
CA LEU A 2 24.67 14.82 -14.87
C LEU A 2 25.52 14.16 -13.78
N PHE A 3 24.89 13.80 -12.67
CA PHE A 3 25.49 13.00 -11.59
C PHE A 3 24.36 12.31 -10.80
N PHE A 4 23.57 11.47 -11.47
CA PHE A 4 22.69 10.49 -10.82
C PHE A 4 22.54 9.23 -11.68
N LEU A 5 23.67 8.73 -12.18
CA LEU A 5 23.78 7.38 -12.71
C LEU A 5 24.83 6.67 -11.85
N PHE A 6 24.46 5.51 -11.32
CA PHE A 6 25.23 4.63 -10.43
C PHE A 6 25.19 4.91 -8.92
N CYS A 7 24.01 4.73 -8.32
CA CYS A 7 23.94 4.10 -7.00
C CYS A 7 22.94 2.94 -7.08
N ASN A 8 23.47 1.71 -7.17
CA ASN A 8 22.74 0.49 -6.83
C ASN A 8 22.49 0.55 -5.31
N TYR A 9 21.38 1.16 -4.91
CA TYR A 9 20.97 1.25 -3.51
C TYR A 9 20.11 0.02 -3.19
N GLN A 10 20.75 -1.11 -2.92
CA GLN A 10 20.15 -2.13 -2.06
C GLN A 10 20.42 -1.70 -0.62
N ASP A 11 19.71 -0.67 -0.17
CA ASP A 11 19.68 -0.32 1.24
C ASP A 11 18.36 -0.86 1.76
N GLU A 12 18.43 -1.79 2.70
CA GLU A 12 17.24 -2.28 3.36
C GLU A 12 16.48 -1.08 3.93
N ARG A 13 15.18 -1.03 3.62
CA ARG A 13 14.31 0.04 4.07
C ARG A 13 14.26 0.00 5.59
N ILE A 14 14.52 1.13 6.23
CA ILE A 14 14.41 1.24 7.67
C ILE A 14 12.93 1.30 8.04
N VAL A 15 12.53 0.37 8.89
CA VAL A 15 11.15 0.18 9.31
C VAL A 15 11.11 0.07 10.83
N PHE A 16 10.10 0.67 11.44
CA PHE A 16 9.89 0.59 12.89
C PHE A 16 8.59 -0.13 13.19
N ASP A 17 8.68 -1.26 13.89
CA ASP A 17 7.54 -2.14 14.16
C ASP A 17 6.41 -1.50 14.98
N TYR A 18 6.74 -0.51 15.80
CA TYR A 18 5.75 0.17 16.64
C TYR A 18 5.01 1.29 15.92
N LEU A 19 5.52 1.77 14.78
CA LEU A 19 4.88 2.86 14.02
C LEU A 19 3.60 2.39 13.35
N SER A 20 2.64 3.31 13.27
CA SER A 20 1.27 3.00 12.84
C SER A 20 1.17 2.52 11.39
N ALA A 21 1.96 3.09 10.47
CA ALA A 21 1.97 2.67 9.08
C ALA A 21 2.47 1.22 8.95
N HIS A 22 3.53 0.87 9.67
CA HIS A 22 4.08 -0.47 9.62
C HIS A 22 3.16 -1.52 10.26
N LYS A 23 2.49 -1.19 11.38
CA LYS A 23 1.49 -2.07 11.98
C LYS A 23 0.40 -2.45 10.98
N PHE A 24 -0.08 -1.48 10.20
CA PHE A 24 -1.09 -1.71 9.17
C PHE A 24 -0.58 -2.61 8.04
N ASP A 25 0.63 -2.34 7.54
CA ASP A 25 1.28 -3.15 6.52
C ASP A 25 1.51 -4.60 6.94
N LYS A 26 1.91 -4.79 8.20
CA LYS A 26 2.10 -6.12 8.79
C LYS A 26 0.77 -6.86 8.82
N ALA A 27 -0.30 -6.20 9.26
CA ALA A 27 -1.64 -6.78 9.27
C ALA A 27 -2.05 -7.26 7.87
N LEU A 28 -1.84 -6.48 6.80
CA LEU A 28 -2.17 -6.89 5.42
C LEU A 28 -1.44 -8.16 4.95
N LYS A 29 -0.30 -8.51 5.55
CA LYS A 29 0.54 -9.66 5.17
C LYS A 29 0.28 -10.91 6.02
N GLU A 30 -0.51 -10.81 7.08
CA GLU A 30 -0.86 -11.96 7.92
C GLU A 30 -1.52 -13.09 7.12
N ASP A 31 -1.22 -14.33 7.51
CA ASP A 31 -1.84 -15.51 6.94
C ASP A 31 -3.32 -15.59 7.30
N VAL A 32 -4.07 -16.26 6.44
CA VAL A 32 -5.52 -16.34 6.54
C VAL A 32 -5.97 -17.79 6.39
N GLN A 33 -6.85 -18.23 7.28
CA GLN A 33 -7.54 -19.53 7.18
C GLN A 33 -8.97 -19.37 6.65
N ASP A 34 -9.53 -18.16 6.77
CA ASP A 34 -10.86 -17.80 6.30
C ASP A 34 -10.93 -17.80 4.75
N ASN A 35 -12.10 -18.18 4.22
CA ASN A 35 -12.40 -18.24 2.80
C ASN A 35 -13.63 -17.38 2.44
N ARG A 36 -13.83 -16.27 3.16
CA ARG A 36 -14.89 -15.30 2.89
C ARG A 36 -14.85 -14.80 1.44
N TYR A 37 -16.02 -14.50 0.91
CA TYR A 37 -16.22 -14.04 -0.48
C TYR A 37 -15.69 -14.99 -1.57
N SER A 38 -15.38 -16.26 -1.25
CA SER A 38 -14.82 -17.21 -2.22
C SER A 38 -15.67 -17.41 -3.47
N THR A 39 -16.99 -17.29 -3.38
CA THR A 39 -17.91 -17.39 -4.53
C THR A 39 -17.64 -16.33 -5.60
N TYR A 40 -17.16 -15.14 -5.22
CA TYR A 40 -16.81 -14.07 -6.15
C TYR A 40 -15.61 -14.42 -7.05
N TYR A 41 -14.75 -15.33 -6.60
CA TYR A 41 -13.55 -15.76 -7.33
C TYR A 41 -13.83 -16.88 -8.36
N ASN A 42 -15.05 -17.40 -8.43
CA ASN A 42 -15.41 -18.47 -9.38
C ASN A 42 -15.13 -18.07 -10.84
N GLY A 43 -15.35 -16.80 -11.18
CA GLY A 43 -15.10 -16.24 -12.52
C GLY A 43 -13.62 -16.21 -12.93
N ILE A 44 -12.70 -16.34 -11.97
CA ILE A 44 -11.25 -16.38 -12.22
C ILE A 44 -10.63 -17.75 -11.90
N SER A 45 -11.44 -18.81 -11.75
CA SER A 45 -10.97 -20.17 -11.45
C SER A 45 -9.94 -20.71 -12.46
N ALA A 46 -10.07 -20.35 -13.74
CA ALA A 46 -9.08 -20.69 -14.76
C ALA A 46 -7.72 -20.03 -14.51
N LEU A 47 -7.69 -18.80 -13.98
CA LEU A 47 -6.45 -18.11 -13.63
C LEU A 47 -5.72 -18.84 -12.50
N ASN A 48 -6.45 -19.33 -11.51
CA ASN A 48 -5.89 -20.12 -10.41
C ASN A 48 -5.24 -21.44 -10.88
N LYS A 49 -5.72 -22.04 -11.97
CA LYS A 49 -5.07 -23.23 -12.57
C LYS A 49 -3.71 -22.90 -13.19
N ILE A 50 -3.56 -21.70 -13.77
CA ILE A 50 -2.31 -21.24 -14.40
C ILE A 50 -1.34 -20.73 -13.33
N PHE A 51 -1.86 -20.07 -12.31
CA PHE A 51 -1.12 -19.43 -11.23
C PHE A 51 -1.66 -19.93 -9.88
N PRO A 52 -1.16 -21.06 -9.35
CA PRO A 52 -1.71 -21.68 -8.12
C PRO A 52 -1.69 -20.78 -6.87
N TRP A 53 -0.77 -19.81 -6.82
CA TRP A 53 -0.69 -18.83 -5.74
C TRP A 53 -1.88 -17.84 -5.71
N ILE A 54 -2.68 -17.76 -6.79
CA ILE A 54 -3.90 -16.95 -6.84
C ILE A 54 -4.90 -17.41 -5.78
N GLY A 55 -4.97 -18.70 -5.47
CA GLY A 55 -5.87 -19.22 -4.46
C GLY A 55 -5.59 -18.64 -3.07
N ASP A 56 -4.32 -18.63 -2.64
CA ASP A 56 -3.91 -18.02 -1.37
C ASP A 56 -4.10 -16.50 -1.38
N LEU A 57 -3.66 -15.85 -2.47
CA LEU A 57 -3.80 -14.42 -2.65
C LEU A 57 -5.27 -13.97 -2.59
N SER A 58 -6.19 -14.74 -3.17
CA SER A 58 -7.63 -14.45 -3.16
C SER A 58 -8.19 -14.45 -1.74
N LYS A 59 -7.82 -15.43 -0.91
CA LYS A 59 -8.24 -15.47 0.50
C LYS A 59 -7.72 -14.25 1.27
N LYS A 60 -6.44 -13.91 1.05
CA LYS A 60 -5.81 -12.75 1.70
C LYS A 60 -6.46 -11.44 1.26
N LEU A 61 -6.77 -11.30 -0.03
CA LEU A 61 -7.48 -10.14 -0.59
C LEU A 61 -8.87 -10.00 0.04
N SER A 62 -9.68 -11.06 0.08
CA SER A 62 -10.99 -11.05 0.75
C SER A 62 -10.93 -10.56 2.19
N ARG A 63 -9.97 -11.08 2.96
CA ARG A 63 -9.74 -10.66 4.35
C ARG A 63 -9.31 -9.19 4.42
N ASN A 64 -8.38 -8.78 3.57
CA ASN A 64 -7.85 -7.43 3.56
C ASN A 64 -8.91 -6.39 3.15
N ILE A 65 -9.81 -6.72 2.22
CA ILE A 65 -10.96 -5.89 1.88
C ILE A 65 -11.81 -5.63 3.13
N SER A 66 -12.15 -6.68 3.89
CA SER A 66 -12.90 -6.52 5.14
C SER A 66 -12.12 -5.66 6.14
N PHE A 67 -10.85 -6.00 6.37
CA PHE A 67 -9.98 -5.31 7.32
C PHE A 67 -9.87 -3.80 7.06
N VAL A 68 -9.70 -3.38 5.80
CA VAL A 68 -9.60 -1.96 5.45
C VAL A 68 -10.92 -1.22 5.68
N HIS A 69 -12.06 -1.85 5.42
CA HIS A 69 -13.37 -1.25 5.69
C HIS A 69 -13.70 -1.22 7.19
N ASP A 70 -13.30 -2.24 7.94
CA ASP A 70 -13.55 -2.35 9.38
C ASP A 70 -12.58 -1.50 10.21
N SER A 71 -11.43 -1.10 9.64
CA SER A 71 -10.49 -0.13 10.23
C SER A 71 -10.83 1.34 9.94
N TYR A 72 -12.02 1.61 9.39
CA TYR A 72 -12.49 2.97 9.18
C TYR A 72 -12.67 3.71 10.51
N ILE A 73 -12.09 4.90 10.60
CA ILE A 73 -12.22 5.78 11.77
C ILE A 73 -12.83 7.12 11.31
N PRO A 74 -14.04 7.50 11.74
CA PRO A 74 -14.64 8.77 11.34
C PRO A 74 -13.72 9.96 11.61
N GLY A 75 -13.48 10.77 10.57
CA GLY A 75 -12.62 11.96 10.65
C GLY A 75 -11.11 11.70 10.55
N ASP A 76 -10.66 10.44 10.45
CA ASP A 76 -9.25 10.11 10.25
C ASP A 76 -8.83 10.34 8.78
N GLU A 77 -7.81 11.17 8.57
CA GLU A 77 -7.24 11.50 7.26
C GLU A 77 -6.54 10.31 6.59
N PHE A 78 -6.11 9.30 7.37
CA PHE A 78 -5.43 8.12 6.87
C PHE A 78 -6.38 7.01 6.41
N ASN A 79 -7.70 7.20 6.47
CA ASN A 79 -8.66 6.22 5.91
C ASN A 79 -8.41 5.96 4.43
N LYS A 80 -8.23 7.02 3.64
CA LYS A 80 -7.95 6.89 2.21
C LYS A 80 -6.57 6.28 1.97
N LYS A 81 -5.57 6.64 2.78
CA LYS A 81 -4.24 6.03 2.77
C LYS A 81 -4.28 4.52 3.02
N ARG A 82 -5.05 4.05 4.00
CA ARG A 82 -5.26 2.60 4.23
C ARG A 82 -5.81 1.88 3.00
N CYS A 83 -6.63 2.57 2.20
CA CYS A 83 -7.08 2.05 0.91
C CYS A 83 -5.97 2.01 -0.17
N TYR A 84 -5.07 2.99 -0.16
CA TYR A 84 -3.85 2.94 -0.98
C TYR A 84 -2.98 1.74 -0.60
N ASP A 85 -2.77 1.48 0.69
CA ASP A 85 -1.96 0.35 1.14
C ASP A 85 -2.51 -0.99 0.64
N LEU A 86 -3.84 -1.17 0.63
CA LEU A 86 -4.47 -2.36 0.05
C LEU A 86 -4.22 -2.47 -1.47
N ASN A 87 -4.39 -1.37 -2.19
CA ASN A 87 -4.12 -1.32 -3.63
C ASN A 87 -2.64 -1.64 -3.92
N PHE A 88 -1.71 -0.99 -3.21
CA PHE A 88 -0.28 -1.24 -3.30
C PHE A 88 0.04 -2.71 -2.99
N TRP A 89 -0.51 -3.24 -1.90
CA TRP A 89 -0.29 -4.62 -1.47
C TRP A 89 -0.69 -5.61 -2.56
N LEU A 90 -1.82 -5.43 -3.23
CA LEU A 90 -2.26 -6.30 -4.31
C LEU A 90 -1.23 -6.33 -5.46
N HIS A 91 -0.75 -5.16 -5.89
CA HIS A 91 0.26 -5.04 -6.96
C HIS A 91 1.58 -5.71 -6.55
N ASP A 92 2.04 -5.43 -5.33
CA ASP A 92 3.27 -5.99 -4.77
C ASP A 92 3.21 -7.51 -4.66
N GLN A 93 2.09 -8.07 -4.19
CA GLN A 93 1.92 -9.52 -4.09
C GLN A 93 1.89 -10.19 -5.46
N VAL A 94 1.17 -9.64 -6.44
CA VAL A 94 1.17 -10.19 -7.80
C VAL A 94 2.56 -10.12 -8.42
N TYR A 95 3.25 -8.98 -8.29
CA TYR A 95 4.61 -8.81 -8.80
C TYR A 95 5.59 -9.82 -8.18
N LYS A 96 5.60 -9.94 -6.84
CA LYS A 96 6.48 -10.87 -6.12
C LYS A 96 6.21 -12.33 -6.48
N ASN A 97 4.94 -12.72 -6.61
CA ASN A 97 4.58 -14.08 -7.00
C ASN A 97 4.94 -14.40 -8.46
N LEU A 98 4.85 -13.44 -9.39
CA LEU A 98 5.33 -13.61 -10.75
C LEU A 98 6.85 -13.81 -10.80
N GLN A 99 7.60 -12.99 -10.05
CA GLN A 99 9.06 -13.10 -9.92
C GLN A 99 9.46 -14.46 -9.32
N SER A 100 8.85 -14.87 -8.20
CA SER A 100 9.18 -16.13 -7.53
C SER A 100 8.82 -17.37 -8.37
N SER A 101 7.73 -17.28 -9.15
CA SER A 101 7.32 -18.34 -10.08
C SER A 101 8.05 -18.30 -11.43
N LYS A 102 9.01 -17.38 -11.61
CA LYS A 102 9.77 -17.17 -12.86
C LYS A 102 8.85 -16.96 -14.07
N LYS A 103 7.70 -16.31 -13.85
CA LYS A 103 6.73 -15.94 -14.88
C LYS A 103 6.99 -14.51 -15.35
N SER A 104 6.62 -14.22 -16.60
CA SER A 104 6.78 -12.89 -17.17
C SER A 104 5.99 -11.84 -16.38
N THR A 105 6.58 -10.66 -16.18
CA THR A 105 5.89 -9.52 -15.59
C THR A 105 4.82 -8.94 -16.52
N GLU A 106 4.75 -9.37 -17.78
CA GLU A 106 3.68 -9.02 -18.71
C GLU A 106 2.28 -9.43 -18.20
N TYR A 107 2.20 -10.48 -17.38
CA TYR A 107 0.94 -10.94 -16.79
C TYR A 107 0.46 -10.05 -15.63
N LEU A 108 1.31 -9.13 -15.13
CA LEU A 108 1.00 -8.29 -13.96
C LEU A 108 -0.32 -7.55 -14.14
N GLY A 109 -0.46 -6.79 -15.23
CA GLY A 109 -1.66 -5.99 -15.49
C GLY A 109 -2.91 -6.86 -15.59
N GLY A 110 -2.88 -7.90 -16.43
CA GLY A 110 -4.05 -8.77 -16.63
C GLY A 110 -4.48 -9.56 -15.38
N ILE A 111 -3.54 -9.91 -14.50
CA ILE A 111 -3.85 -10.55 -13.22
C ILE A 111 -4.45 -9.53 -12.24
N VAL A 112 -3.81 -8.38 -12.10
CA VAL A 112 -4.28 -7.29 -11.21
C VAL A 112 -5.68 -6.85 -11.61
N ASP A 113 -5.94 -6.63 -12.91
CA ASP A 113 -7.26 -6.19 -13.41
C ASP A 113 -8.38 -7.19 -13.06
N LYS A 114 -8.09 -8.50 -13.17
CA LYS A 114 -9.05 -9.55 -12.80
C LYS A 114 -9.32 -9.57 -11.30
N LEU A 115 -8.27 -9.48 -10.47
CA LEU A 115 -8.41 -9.44 -9.02
C LEU A 115 -9.10 -8.16 -8.54
N GLN A 116 -8.80 -7.01 -9.15
CA GLN A 116 -9.47 -5.73 -8.90
C GLN A 116 -10.94 -5.79 -9.30
N SER A 117 -11.30 -6.46 -10.40
CA SER A 117 -12.70 -6.63 -10.78
C SER A 117 -13.48 -7.45 -9.74
N VAL A 118 -12.88 -8.53 -9.22
CA VAL A 118 -13.48 -9.31 -8.13
C VAL A 118 -13.60 -8.48 -6.86
N TRP A 119 -12.57 -7.69 -6.51
CA TRP A 119 -12.63 -6.77 -5.38
C TRP A 119 -13.79 -5.77 -5.54
N GLN A 120 -13.92 -5.13 -6.70
CA GLN A 120 -15.03 -4.22 -6.99
C GLN A 120 -16.39 -4.90 -6.72
N ASP A 121 -16.60 -6.11 -7.24
CA ASP A 121 -17.86 -6.86 -7.05
C ASP A 121 -18.15 -7.15 -5.57
N ILE A 122 -17.12 -7.49 -4.77
CA ILE A 122 -17.25 -7.70 -3.33
C ILE A 122 -17.71 -6.41 -2.66
N VAL A 123 -17.07 -5.28 -2.98
CA VAL A 123 -17.36 -4.01 -2.33
C VAL A 123 -18.77 -3.52 -2.69
N ASP A 124 -19.14 -3.61 -3.96
CA ASP A 124 -20.45 -3.16 -4.44
C ASP A 124 -21.61 -3.92 -3.79
N LYS A 125 -21.42 -5.19 -3.43
CA LYS A 125 -22.46 -6.03 -2.84
C LYS A 125 -22.43 -6.10 -1.31
N GLU A 126 -21.24 -6.25 -0.72
CA GLU A 126 -21.08 -6.56 0.71
C GLU A 126 -20.90 -5.29 1.58
N PHE A 127 -20.52 -4.17 0.96
CA PHE A 127 -20.23 -2.91 1.64
C PHE A 127 -21.13 -1.76 1.16
N GLN A 128 -22.25 -2.09 0.50
CA GLN A 128 -23.23 -1.12 0.02
C GLN A 128 -23.78 -0.29 1.19
N GLY A 129 -23.83 1.03 1.02
CA GLY A 129 -24.39 1.96 2.00
C GLY A 129 -23.46 2.29 3.19
N ARG A 130 -22.22 1.77 3.21
CA ARG A 130 -21.23 2.22 4.20
C ARG A 130 -20.77 3.66 3.93
N VAL A 131 -20.44 4.39 5.00
CA VAL A 131 -19.95 5.78 4.95
C VAL A 131 -18.59 5.86 4.26
N PHE A 132 -17.78 4.81 4.38
CA PHE A 132 -16.48 4.69 3.73
C PHE A 132 -16.42 3.41 2.90
N THR A 133 -15.86 3.55 1.71
CA THR A 133 -15.72 2.47 0.75
C THR A 133 -14.32 2.54 0.14
N CYS A 134 -13.58 1.45 0.25
CA CYS A 134 -12.26 1.31 -0.34
C CYS A 134 -12.36 0.49 -1.63
N LEU A 135 -12.17 1.19 -2.75
CA LEU A 135 -12.28 0.64 -4.11
C LEU A 135 -10.90 0.35 -4.72
N PRO A 136 -10.83 -0.61 -5.67
CA PRO A 136 -9.64 -0.79 -6.49
C PRO A 136 -9.37 0.46 -7.35
N ASP A 137 -8.14 0.96 -7.34
CA ASP A 137 -7.73 2.07 -8.21
C ASP A 137 -7.10 1.54 -9.50
N LYS A 138 -7.94 1.47 -10.54
CA LYS A 138 -7.55 1.09 -11.91
C LYS A 138 -6.64 2.11 -12.60
N LYS A 139 -6.46 3.30 -12.03
CA LYS A 139 -5.58 4.36 -12.54
C LYS A 139 -4.20 4.32 -11.89
N LEU A 140 -3.93 3.39 -10.98
CA LEU A 140 -2.59 3.20 -10.45
C LEU A 140 -1.64 2.73 -11.54
N LEU A 141 -0.50 3.39 -11.62
CA LEU A 141 0.55 3.04 -12.57
C LEU A 141 1.14 1.69 -12.18
N LEU A 142 1.26 0.78 -13.15
CA LEU A 142 1.92 -0.53 -12.99
C LEU A 142 3.46 -0.40 -12.95
N ASN A 143 3.97 0.56 -12.17
CA ASN A 143 5.39 0.76 -11.92
C ASN A 143 5.65 0.58 -10.42
N MET A 144 6.24 -0.55 -10.05
CA MET A 144 6.46 -0.91 -8.64
C MET A 144 7.36 0.08 -7.91
N GLN A 145 8.36 0.66 -8.58
CA GLN A 145 9.23 1.67 -7.95
C GLN A 145 8.43 2.93 -7.60
N PHE A 146 7.64 3.43 -8.55
CA PHE A 146 6.78 4.60 -8.32
C PHE A 146 5.76 4.33 -7.20
N LEU A 147 5.04 3.21 -7.26
CA LEU A 147 4.06 2.84 -6.24
C LEU A 147 4.71 2.75 -4.84
N GLN A 148 5.94 2.25 -4.80
CA GLN A 148 6.67 2.11 -3.57
C GLN A 148 7.17 3.46 -3.01
N GLU A 149 7.59 4.40 -3.86
CA GLU A 149 7.96 5.77 -3.44
C GLU A 149 6.75 6.54 -2.89
N ILE A 150 5.59 6.44 -3.56
CA ILE A 150 4.35 7.03 -3.04
C ILE A 150 3.94 6.38 -1.71
N LYS A 151 4.11 5.07 -1.57
CA LYS A 151 3.89 4.39 -0.29
C LYS A 151 4.82 4.93 0.80
N ASP A 152 6.11 5.06 0.51
CA ASP A 152 7.09 5.58 1.47
C ASP A 152 6.75 6.97 1.98
N LEU A 153 6.25 7.82 1.07
CA LEU A 153 5.78 9.15 1.39
C LEU A 153 4.56 9.14 2.30
N PHE A 154 3.57 8.30 2.01
CA PHE A 154 2.34 8.19 2.80
C PHE A 154 2.60 7.60 4.18
N ASP A 155 3.47 6.59 4.27
CA ASP A 155 3.91 6.02 5.55
C ASP A 155 4.63 7.10 6.38
N PHE A 156 5.50 7.91 5.75
CA PHE A 156 6.18 9.00 6.42
C PHE A 156 5.20 10.05 6.96
N PHE A 157 4.16 10.43 6.20
CA PHE A 157 3.13 11.36 6.69
C PHE A 157 2.36 10.79 7.88
N GLN A 158 1.97 9.53 7.81
CA GLN A 158 1.23 8.87 8.89
C GLN A 158 2.03 8.81 10.20
N ASP A 159 3.32 8.51 10.10
CA ASP A 159 4.17 8.35 11.28
C ASP A 159 4.82 9.65 11.76
N TYR A 160 4.71 10.74 11.00
CA TYR A 160 5.40 12.01 11.27
C TYR A 160 5.07 12.58 12.66
N SER A 161 3.79 12.55 13.06
CA SER A 161 3.35 13.12 14.34
C SER A 161 3.97 12.39 15.54
N GLU A 162 4.03 11.06 15.49
CA GLU A 162 4.64 10.21 16.52
C GLU A 162 6.16 10.44 16.60
N ILE A 163 6.83 10.42 15.45
CA ILE A 163 8.28 10.67 15.36
C ILE A 163 8.62 12.08 15.88
N LYS A 164 7.86 13.10 15.47
CA LYS A 164 8.04 14.48 15.94
C LYS A 164 7.86 14.59 17.46
N GLY A 165 6.87 13.92 18.02
CA GLY A 165 6.64 13.86 19.47
C GLY A 165 7.83 13.28 20.22
N GLU A 166 8.39 12.17 19.75
CA GLU A 166 9.58 11.56 20.34
C GLU A 166 10.83 12.44 20.24
N ILE A 167 11.03 13.11 19.10
CA ILE A 167 12.13 14.05 18.89
C ILE A 167 12.06 15.23 19.87
N ILE A 168 10.87 15.80 20.07
CA ILE A 168 10.68 16.91 21.02
C ILE A 168 10.92 16.44 22.47
N ALA A 169 10.45 15.25 22.82
CA ALA A 169 10.57 14.73 24.17
C ALA A 169 12.03 14.37 24.54
N LYS A 170 12.78 13.77 23.61
CA LYS A 170 14.15 13.30 23.84
C LYS A 170 15.05 13.46 22.60
N PRO A 171 15.54 14.68 22.31
CA PRO A 171 16.21 14.98 21.05
C PRO A 171 17.44 14.11 20.74
N LEU A 172 18.30 13.84 21.73
CA LEU A 172 19.53 13.05 21.53
C LEU A 172 19.22 11.57 21.24
N GLU A 173 18.34 10.95 22.03
CA GLU A 173 17.93 9.56 21.84
C GLU A 173 17.19 9.39 20.51
N ALA A 174 16.25 10.29 20.22
CA ALA A 174 15.46 10.26 18.99
C ALA A 174 16.32 10.52 17.74
N CYS A 175 17.32 11.40 17.81
CA CYS A 175 18.26 11.62 16.71
C CYS A 175 18.98 10.31 16.35
N LEU A 176 19.55 9.62 17.33
CA LEU A 176 20.21 8.32 17.10
C LEU A 176 19.24 7.26 16.56
N LYS A 177 17.98 7.28 17.03
CA LYS A 177 16.95 6.34 16.61
C LYS A 177 16.49 6.58 15.16
N TYR A 178 16.29 7.83 14.76
CA TYR A 178 15.59 8.17 13.51
C TYR A 178 16.47 8.75 12.40
N VAL A 179 17.73 9.09 12.66
CA VAL A 179 18.57 9.81 11.66
C VAL A 179 18.63 9.09 10.32
N ASP A 180 18.81 7.78 10.30
CA ASP A 180 18.93 7.02 9.05
C ASP A 180 17.57 6.85 8.37
N TYR A 181 16.50 6.64 9.14
CA TYR A 181 15.12 6.64 8.62
C TYR A 181 14.78 7.97 7.94
N LEU A 182 15.05 9.09 8.61
CA LEU A 182 14.83 10.43 8.06
C LEU A 182 15.71 10.67 6.83
N ARG A 183 16.95 10.17 6.82
CA ARG A 183 17.84 10.25 5.64
C ARG A 183 17.24 9.53 4.43
N GLN A 184 16.54 8.41 4.62
CA GLN A 184 15.85 7.70 3.54
C GLN A 184 14.55 8.41 3.09
N LYS A 185 13.75 8.96 4.03
CA LYS A 185 12.42 9.52 3.73
C LYS A 185 12.43 10.98 3.27
N LEU A 186 13.35 11.81 3.75
CA LEU A 186 13.40 13.25 3.41
C LEU A 186 13.57 13.50 1.90
N PRO A 187 14.45 12.80 1.16
CA PRO A 187 14.56 12.99 -0.30
C PRO A 187 13.24 12.72 -1.02
N ILE A 188 12.51 11.67 -0.62
CA ILE A 188 11.20 11.31 -1.16
C ILE A 188 10.19 12.43 -0.87
N TYR A 189 10.15 12.89 0.38
CA TYR A 189 9.29 14.02 0.78
C TYR A 189 9.53 15.26 -0.09
N TYR A 190 10.77 15.74 -0.20
CA TYR A 190 11.07 16.93 -0.99
C TYR A 190 10.84 16.74 -2.49
N THR A 191 10.95 15.52 -3.00
CA THR A 191 10.63 15.19 -4.40
C THR A 191 9.13 15.33 -4.70
N TRP A 192 8.29 14.89 -3.76
CA TRP A 192 6.85 14.76 -4.02
C TRP A 192 5.98 15.85 -3.40
N ARG A 193 6.44 16.57 -2.37
CA ARG A 193 5.62 17.54 -1.62
C ARG A 193 4.92 18.58 -2.49
N ASP A 194 5.58 19.07 -3.55
CA ASP A 194 5.04 20.13 -4.41
C ASP A 194 4.09 19.55 -5.48
N SER A 195 4.21 18.25 -5.76
CA SER A 195 3.28 17.52 -6.62
C SER A 195 2.01 17.13 -5.85
N CYS A 196 2.16 16.78 -4.57
CA CYS A 196 1.06 16.33 -3.72
C CYS A 196 0.06 17.43 -3.34
N VAL A 197 0.35 18.71 -3.61
CA VAL A 197 -0.63 19.81 -3.47
C VAL A 197 -1.56 19.96 -4.67
N LYS A 198 -1.21 19.36 -5.82
CA LYS A 198 -1.99 19.48 -7.06
C LYS A 198 -3.03 18.35 -7.17
N GLU A 199 -4.24 18.70 -7.60
CA GLU A 199 -5.37 17.75 -7.71
C GLU A 199 -5.11 16.58 -8.66
N GLU A 200 -4.27 16.80 -9.67
CA GLU A 200 -3.96 15.80 -10.71
C GLU A 200 -3.07 14.64 -10.23
N TYR A 201 -2.41 14.78 -9.07
CA TYR A 201 -1.47 13.77 -8.56
C TYR A 201 -2.12 12.77 -7.60
N THR A 202 -1.56 11.55 -7.59
CA THR A 202 -2.00 10.41 -6.77
C THR A 202 -2.14 10.76 -5.28
N CYS A 203 -1.34 11.69 -4.75
CA CYS A 203 -1.41 12.08 -3.33
C CYS A 203 -2.79 12.61 -2.93
N LYS A 204 -3.40 13.49 -3.74
CA LYS A 204 -4.72 14.05 -3.44
C LYS A 204 -5.85 13.03 -3.49
N ARG A 205 -5.64 11.88 -4.14
CA ARG A 205 -6.62 10.77 -4.11
C ARG A 205 -6.64 10.06 -2.77
N TYR A 206 -5.52 10.07 -2.05
CA TYR A 206 -5.31 9.19 -0.89
C TYR A 206 -5.01 9.91 0.42
N ILE A 207 -4.69 11.20 0.37
CA ILE A 207 -4.39 12.03 1.53
C ILE A 207 -4.99 13.42 1.31
N ASP A 208 -5.89 13.81 2.20
CA ASP A 208 -6.64 15.06 2.09
C ASP A 208 -5.82 16.27 2.54
N ASP A 209 -5.10 16.14 3.67
CA ASP A 209 -4.22 17.15 4.25
C ASP A 209 -3.02 16.45 4.92
N TYR A 210 -1.79 16.77 4.53
CA TYR A 210 -0.57 16.20 5.14
C TYR A 210 0.39 17.26 5.69
N MET A 211 0.02 18.55 5.62
CA MET A 211 0.92 19.65 6.00
C MET A 211 0.63 20.20 7.40
N ARG A 212 0.04 19.41 8.30
CA ARG A 212 -0.26 19.80 9.69
C ARG A 212 0.81 19.39 10.69
#